data_AF-A0A6N6S5D6-F1
#
_entry.id   AF-A0A6N6S5D6-F1
#
_cell.length_a   1.000
_cell.length_b   1.000
_cell.length_c   1.000
_cell.angle_alpha   90.00
_cell.angle_beta   90.00
_cell.angle_gamma   90.00
#
_symmetry.space_group_name_H-M   'P 1'
#
loop_
_entity.id
_entity.type
_entity.pdbx_description
1 polymer ?
#
loop_
_entity_poly.entity_id
_entity_poly.type
_entity_poly.pdbx_seq_one_letter_code
_entity_poly.pdbx_strand_id
1 'polypeptide(L)'
;MIETALPTNRESVLEKLHSEKLIEHNQRFAITNLGAILFAKNLSNFPLLSRKAPRVVVYKGKNKIDTLKDQTGVKGYAAAFEPLVNYINDQLPTNEAIESAIRKTVRVYPDLAVRELVANALIHQDFSLTGTVPLIEIFSDRIEITNPGLPLITTIRFIDEYQSRNETLAALMRRMGRCEEKGSGIDKVVSLSEIFQLPAPDFITKEKHTTVVLYAPKSLNEMDKNDRVRSCYQHCCLKYVSNEKMTNQSLRNRFKIDEKNAATASRIIKETMGEGLVKDEDPNSKSKKYASYIPFWA
;
A
#
# COMPACT_ATOMS: atom_id res chain seq x y z
N MET A 1 13.75 -17.53 -5.57
CA MET A 1 13.03 -17.67 -6.86
C MET A 1 13.62 -18.85 -7.60
N ILE A 2 12.80 -19.83 -7.98
CA ILE A 2 13.27 -20.91 -8.88
C ILE A 2 13.38 -20.27 -10.27
N GLU A 3 14.61 -20.04 -10.73
CA GLU A 3 14.87 -19.62 -12.11
C GLU A 3 14.43 -20.77 -13.03
N THR A 4 13.23 -20.63 -13.59
CA THR A 4 12.73 -21.58 -14.59
C THR A 4 13.46 -21.28 -15.89
N ALA A 5 14.04 -22.30 -16.52
CA ALA A 5 14.72 -22.12 -17.81
C ALA A 5 13.79 -21.44 -18.82
N LEU A 6 14.32 -20.44 -19.52
CA LEU A 6 13.57 -19.76 -20.58
C LEU A 6 13.24 -20.77 -21.69
N PRO A 7 12.01 -20.76 -22.24
CA PRO A 7 11.67 -21.60 -23.37
C PRO A 7 12.59 -21.28 -24.56
N THR A 8 13.15 -22.30 -25.19
CA THR A 8 14.18 -22.14 -26.24
C THR A 8 13.61 -21.97 -27.64
N ASN A 9 12.31 -22.21 -27.83
CA ASN A 9 11.65 -22.13 -29.14
C ASN A 9 10.23 -21.55 -29.04
N ARG A 10 9.65 -21.16 -30.19
CA ARG A 10 8.33 -20.50 -30.24
C ARG A 10 7.19 -21.39 -29.71
N GLU A 11 7.23 -22.69 -29.96
CA GLU A 11 6.20 -23.63 -29.54
C GLU A 11 6.14 -23.73 -28.01
N SER A 12 7.28 -23.96 -27.37
CA SER A 12 7.40 -23.97 -25.90
C SER A 12 7.01 -22.64 -25.24
N VAL A 13 7.28 -21.49 -25.90
CA VAL A 13 6.76 -20.19 -25.44
C VAL A 13 5.22 -20.18 -25.46
N LEU A 14 4.60 -20.61 -26.57
CA LEU A 14 3.14 -20.63 -26.71
C LEU A 14 2.49 -21.61 -25.73
N GLU A 15 3.06 -22.80 -25.55
CA GLU A 15 2.62 -23.77 -24.54
C GLU A 15 2.69 -23.19 -23.13
N LYS A 16 3.79 -22.46 -22.82
CA LYS A 16 3.93 -21.80 -21.52
C LYS A 16 2.89 -20.70 -21.34
N LEU A 17 2.70 -19.83 -22.32
CA LEU A 17 1.68 -18.78 -22.25
C LEU A 17 0.26 -19.35 -22.13
N HIS A 18 -0.02 -20.47 -22.81
CA HIS A 18 -1.31 -21.14 -22.75
C HIS A 18 -1.55 -21.80 -21.38
N SER A 19 -0.56 -22.54 -20.85
CA SER A 19 -0.65 -23.15 -19.51
C SER A 19 -0.82 -22.12 -18.38
N GLU A 20 -0.31 -20.90 -18.58
CA GLU A 20 -0.49 -19.76 -17.67
C GLU A 20 -1.78 -18.95 -17.93
N LYS A 21 -2.65 -19.41 -18.85
CA LYS A 21 -3.92 -18.75 -19.23
C LYS A 21 -3.77 -17.32 -19.78
N LEU A 22 -2.61 -17.01 -20.34
CA LEU A 22 -2.32 -15.70 -20.96
C LEU A 22 -2.79 -15.64 -22.41
N ILE A 23 -2.87 -16.80 -23.06
CA ILE A 23 -3.45 -16.99 -24.38
C ILE A 23 -4.39 -18.20 -24.37
N GLU A 24 -5.36 -18.20 -25.27
CA GLU A 24 -6.23 -19.33 -25.56
C GLU A 24 -5.97 -19.81 -27.00
N HIS A 25 -6.24 -21.08 -27.27
CA HIS A 25 -6.08 -21.66 -28.60
C HIS A 25 -7.37 -22.35 -29.05
N ASN A 26 -8.03 -21.76 -30.05
CA ASN A 26 -9.15 -22.39 -30.77
C ASN A 26 -9.00 -22.10 -32.27
N GLN A 27 -8.37 -23.02 -33.01
CA GLN A 27 -7.90 -22.87 -34.41
C GLN A 27 -6.84 -21.78 -34.65
N ARG A 28 -6.87 -20.69 -33.86
CA ARG A 28 -5.88 -19.62 -33.79
C ARG A 28 -5.62 -19.26 -32.33
N PHE A 29 -4.49 -18.61 -32.07
CA PHE A 29 -4.20 -18.05 -30.76
C PHE A 29 -4.92 -16.72 -30.55
N ALA A 30 -5.53 -16.56 -29.38
CA ALA A 30 -6.13 -15.32 -28.91
C ALA A 30 -5.49 -14.90 -27.57
N ILE A 31 -5.31 -13.60 -27.36
CA ILE A 31 -4.79 -13.06 -26.10
C ILE A 31 -5.95 -12.93 -25.11
N THR A 32 -5.81 -13.48 -23.91
CA THR A 32 -6.84 -13.35 -22.87
C THR A 32 -6.81 -11.94 -22.25
N ASN A 33 -7.89 -11.56 -21.55
CA ASN A 33 -7.89 -10.30 -20.79
C ASN A 33 -6.76 -10.27 -19.75
N LEU A 34 -6.41 -11.41 -19.15
CA LEU A 34 -5.28 -11.53 -18.23
C LEU A 34 -3.94 -11.29 -18.94
N GLY A 35 -3.74 -11.89 -20.12
CA GLY A 35 -2.56 -11.66 -20.94
C GLY A 35 -2.40 -10.19 -21.34
N ALA A 36 -3.49 -9.58 -21.80
CA ALA A 36 -3.50 -8.19 -22.21
C ALA A 36 -3.28 -7.22 -21.04
N ILE A 37 -4.00 -7.39 -19.92
CA ILE A 37 -3.87 -6.46 -18.77
C ILE A 37 -2.47 -6.51 -18.15
N LEU A 38 -1.75 -7.63 -18.26
CA LEU A 38 -0.38 -7.75 -17.78
C LEU A 38 0.65 -7.17 -18.76
N PHE A 39 0.54 -7.54 -20.04
CA PHE A 39 1.67 -7.43 -20.98
C PHE A 39 1.42 -6.55 -22.21
N ALA A 40 0.21 -6.03 -22.41
CA ALA A 40 -0.07 -5.21 -23.58
C ALA A 40 0.88 -4.00 -23.65
N LYS A 41 1.47 -3.77 -24.83
CA LYS A 41 2.22 -2.53 -25.10
C LYS A 41 1.28 -1.33 -25.22
N ASN A 42 0.03 -1.57 -25.63
CA ASN A 42 -1.04 -0.60 -25.70
C ASN A 42 -2.39 -1.26 -25.38
N LEU A 43 -2.95 -0.96 -24.20
CA LEU A 43 -4.25 -1.45 -23.73
C LEU A 43 -5.41 -0.96 -24.61
N SER A 44 -5.23 0.12 -25.37
CA SER A 44 -6.24 0.62 -26.31
C SER A 44 -6.52 -0.37 -27.45
N ASN A 45 -5.62 -1.34 -27.68
CA ASN A 45 -5.86 -2.43 -28.63
C ASN A 45 -6.86 -3.48 -28.10
N PHE A 46 -7.24 -3.39 -26.83
CA PHE A 46 -8.16 -4.31 -26.16
C PHE A 46 -9.36 -3.52 -25.65
N PRO A 47 -10.51 -3.50 -26.37
CA PRO A 47 -11.63 -2.61 -26.04
C PRO A 47 -12.09 -2.67 -24.58
N LEU A 48 -12.17 -3.87 -24.00
CA LEU A 48 -12.56 -4.10 -22.60
C LEU A 48 -11.55 -3.58 -21.56
N LEU A 49 -10.29 -3.36 -21.97
CA LEU A 49 -9.18 -2.95 -21.09
C LEU A 49 -8.64 -1.55 -21.41
N SER A 50 -9.12 -0.93 -22.50
CA SER A 50 -8.68 0.37 -23.01
C SER A 50 -8.68 1.48 -21.94
N ARG A 51 -9.57 1.37 -20.96
CA ARG A 51 -9.72 2.31 -19.83
C ARG A 51 -9.37 1.68 -18.48
N LYS A 52 -8.39 0.77 -18.45
CA LYS A 52 -7.90 0.16 -17.21
C LYS A 52 -6.49 0.59 -16.83
N ALA A 53 -5.81 1.36 -17.68
CA ALA A 53 -4.49 1.87 -17.36
C ALA A 53 -4.53 2.81 -16.13
N PRO A 54 -3.52 2.74 -15.24
CA PRO A 54 -3.43 3.64 -14.10
C PRO A 54 -3.25 5.09 -14.55
N ARG A 55 -3.84 6.02 -13.80
CA ARG A 55 -3.73 7.46 -13.99
C ARG A 55 -3.01 8.10 -12.80
N VAL A 56 -2.11 9.02 -13.07
CA VAL A 56 -1.37 9.79 -12.06
C VAL A 56 -1.68 11.26 -12.24
N VAL A 57 -2.15 11.90 -11.18
CA VAL A 57 -2.46 13.35 -11.16
C VAL A 57 -1.64 14.00 -10.06
N VAL A 58 -0.99 15.12 -10.38
CA VAL A 58 -0.18 15.91 -9.45
C VAL A 58 -0.83 17.27 -9.29
N TYR A 59 -1.09 17.66 -8.06
CA TYR A 59 -1.68 18.95 -7.72
C TYR A 59 -0.65 19.88 -7.07
N LYS A 60 -0.81 21.19 -7.26
CA LYS A 60 0.08 22.21 -6.68
C LYS A 60 -0.04 22.30 -5.16
N GLY A 61 -1.22 22.04 -4.62
CA GLY A 61 -1.52 22.20 -3.20
C GLY A 61 -2.22 20.99 -2.60
N LYS A 62 -3.02 21.24 -1.57
CA LYS A 62 -3.75 20.20 -0.82
C LYS A 62 -5.09 19.80 -1.43
N ASN A 63 -5.53 20.53 -2.46
CA ASN A 63 -6.81 20.37 -3.13
C ASN A 63 -6.62 20.09 -4.64
N LYS A 64 -7.72 19.79 -5.33
CA LYS A 64 -7.73 19.40 -6.75
C LYS A 64 -7.90 20.58 -7.73
N ILE A 65 -7.73 21.83 -7.26
CA ILE A 65 -8.01 23.03 -8.06
C ILE A 65 -6.91 23.25 -9.11
N ASP A 66 -5.66 23.21 -8.68
CA ASP A 66 -4.50 23.49 -9.53
C ASP A 66 -3.77 22.20 -9.91
N THR A 67 -4.11 21.64 -11.07
CA THR A 67 -3.44 20.46 -11.63
C THR A 67 -2.14 20.83 -12.32
N LEU A 68 -1.03 20.26 -11.86
CA LEU A 68 0.30 20.42 -12.47
C LEU A 68 0.56 19.38 -13.56
N LYS A 69 0.17 18.13 -13.30
CA LYS A 69 0.34 17.01 -14.24
C LYS A 69 -0.87 16.09 -14.17
N ASP A 70 -1.22 15.52 -15.32
CA ASP A 70 -2.28 14.53 -15.44
C ASP A 70 -1.89 13.57 -16.56
N GLN A 71 -1.50 12.36 -16.17
CA GLN A 71 -1.00 11.36 -17.11
C GLN A 71 -1.73 10.04 -16.91
N THR A 72 -2.24 9.48 -18.00
CA THR A 72 -2.82 8.14 -18.01
C THR A 72 -1.89 7.21 -18.78
N GLY A 73 -1.57 6.07 -18.17
CA GLY A 73 -0.75 5.05 -18.82
C GLY A 73 -1.43 4.44 -20.04
N VAL A 74 -0.68 3.66 -20.82
CA VAL A 74 -1.22 2.89 -21.95
C VAL A 74 -0.82 1.43 -21.93
N LYS A 75 0.17 1.04 -21.10
CA LYS A 75 0.70 -0.32 -21.05
C LYS A 75 -0.04 -1.18 -20.02
N GLY A 76 0.02 -2.50 -20.19
CA GLY A 76 -0.39 -3.47 -19.18
C GLY A 76 0.44 -3.35 -17.90
N TYR A 77 -0.10 -3.83 -16.79
CA TYR A 77 0.39 -3.59 -15.44
C TYR A 77 1.81 -4.10 -15.22
N ALA A 78 2.14 -5.32 -15.63
CA ALA A 78 3.51 -5.83 -15.48
C ALA A 78 4.50 -5.05 -16.35
N ALA A 79 4.11 -4.71 -17.58
CA ALA A 79 4.92 -3.92 -18.50
C ALA A 79 5.08 -2.44 -18.06
N ALA A 80 4.13 -1.92 -17.29
CA ALA A 80 4.10 -0.53 -16.83
C ALA A 80 4.66 -0.35 -15.41
N PHE A 81 4.79 -1.41 -14.61
CA PHE A 81 4.93 -1.30 -13.15
C PHE A 81 6.14 -0.49 -12.71
N GLU A 82 7.35 -0.89 -13.12
CA GLU A 82 8.59 -0.18 -12.78
C GLU A 82 8.59 1.27 -13.29
N PRO A 83 8.29 1.53 -14.60
CA PRO A 83 8.16 2.89 -15.09
C PRO A 83 7.14 3.75 -14.32
N LEU A 84 6.01 3.17 -13.93
CA LEU A 84 4.97 3.85 -13.16
C LEU A 84 5.46 4.23 -11.77
N VAL A 85 6.05 3.28 -11.03
CA VAL A 85 6.59 3.52 -9.68
C VAL A 85 7.70 4.56 -9.72
N ASN A 86 8.62 4.46 -10.69
CA ASN A 86 9.68 5.46 -10.87
C ASN A 86 9.08 6.85 -11.16
N TYR A 87 8.14 6.93 -12.09
CA TYR A 87 7.47 8.19 -12.43
C TYR A 87 6.77 8.82 -11.21
N ILE A 88 6.02 8.02 -10.43
CA ILE A 88 5.37 8.47 -9.20
C ILE A 88 6.41 9.03 -8.24
N ASN A 89 7.48 8.28 -7.97
CA ASN A 89 8.52 8.70 -7.04
C ASN A 89 9.25 9.98 -7.49
N ASP A 90 9.43 10.17 -8.80
CA ASP A 90 10.01 11.41 -9.35
C ASP A 90 9.10 12.63 -9.18
N GLN A 91 7.80 12.42 -8.89
CA GLN A 91 6.86 13.50 -8.55
C GLN A 91 6.77 13.77 -7.05
N LEU A 92 7.31 12.88 -6.21
CA LEU A 92 7.22 13.01 -4.76
C LEU A 92 8.25 14.03 -4.24
N PRO A 93 7.92 14.77 -3.16
CA PRO A 93 8.84 15.71 -2.57
C PRO A 93 10.10 15.00 -2.05
N THR A 94 11.22 15.70 -2.14
CA THR A 94 12.50 15.27 -1.60
C THR A 94 13.09 16.36 -0.69
N ASN A 95 13.82 15.94 0.34
CA ASN A 95 14.55 16.82 1.23
C ASN A 95 16.05 16.70 0.92
N GLU A 96 16.80 17.80 1.01
CA GLU A 96 18.26 17.74 1.03
C GLU A 96 18.74 17.54 2.48
N ALA A 97 19.40 16.43 2.76
CA ALA A 97 20.11 16.21 4.01
C ALA A 97 21.62 16.28 3.77
N ILE A 98 22.35 16.94 4.66
CA ILE A 98 23.82 16.95 4.64
C ILE A 98 24.29 15.86 5.59
N GLU A 99 24.74 14.73 5.05
CA GLU A 99 25.44 13.70 5.82
C GLU A 99 26.94 13.77 5.48
N SER A 100 27.79 13.99 6.49
CA SER A 100 29.25 13.87 6.37
C SER A 100 29.86 14.61 5.16
N ALA A 101 29.49 15.89 4.98
CA ALA A 101 29.91 16.77 3.88
C ALA A 101 29.39 16.44 2.47
N ILE A 102 28.54 15.42 2.31
CA ILE A 102 27.88 15.08 1.04
C ILE A 102 26.40 15.43 1.14
N ARG A 103 25.89 16.23 0.19
CA ARG A 103 24.44 16.44 0.05
C ARG A 103 23.80 15.16 -0.46
N LYS A 104 22.86 14.61 0.31
CA LYS A 104 22.07 13.45 -0.07
C LYS A 104 20.60 13.85 -0.15
N THR A 105 19.99 13.61 -1.30
CA THR A 105 18.55 13.76 -1.49
C THR A 105 17.85 12.60 -0.79
N VAL A 106 17.08 12.90 0.25
CA VAL A 106 16.27 11.93 1.02
C VAL A 106 14.82 12.07 0.58
N ARG A 107 14.24 10.96 0.11
CA ARG A 107 12.83 10.92 -0.28
C ARG A 107 11.95 11.00 0.96
N VAL A 108 10.87 11.78 0.86
CA VAL A 108 9.92 11.97 1.96
C VAL A 108 9.13 10.69 2.24
N TYR A 109 8.77 9.96 1.18
CA TYR A 109 8.05 8.70 1.28
C TYR A 109 9.00 7.52 1.02
N PRO A 110 8.85 6.39 1.73
CA PRO A 110 9.60 5.18 1.43
C PRO A 110 9.21 4.62 0.06
N ASP A 111 10.19 4.47 -0.85
CA ASP A 111 9.97 3.91 -2.19
C ASP A 111 9.25 2.55 -2.16
N LEU A 112 9.62 1.71 -1.19
CA LEU A 112 9.01 0.40 -1.02
C LEU A 112 7.54 0.50 -0.62
N ALA A 113 7.16 1.47 0.23
CA ALA A 113 5.76 1.67 0.61
C ALA A 113 4.93 2.10 -0.61
N VAL A 114 5.44 3.02 -1.43
CA VAL A 114 4.79 3.44 -2.67
C VAL A 114 4.64 2.26 -3.63
N ARG A 115 5.71 1.47 -3.81
CA ARG A 115 5.70 0.27 -4.67
C ARG A 115 4.63 -0.73 -4.22
N GLU A 116 4.54 -1.06 -2.93
CA GLU A 116 3.55 -2.00 -2.39
C GLU A 116 2.12 -1.49 -2.58
N LEU A 117 1.85 -0.22 -2.29
CA LEU A 117 0.51 0.34 -2.44
C LEU A 117 0.07 0.42 -3.90
N VAL A 118 0.97 0.78 -4.82
CA VAL A 118 0.68 0.75 -6.27
C VAL A 118 0.40 -0.67 -6.72
N ALA A 119 1.20 -1.66 -6.32
CA ALA A 119 0.94 -3.06 -6.64
C ALA A 119 -0.43 -3.52 -6.12
N ASN A 120 -0.75 -3.20 -4.87
CA ASN A 120 -2.03 -3.55 -4.25
C ASN A 120 -3.20 -2.93 -4.99
N ALA A 121 -3.10 -1.66 -5.38
CA ALA A 121 -4.14 -0.97 -6.14
C ALA A 121 -4.37 -1.60 -7.53
N LEU A 122 -3.30 -2.02 -8.21
CA LEU A 122 -3.41 -2.69 -9.51
C LEU A 122 -4.00 -4.11 -9.38
N ILE A 123 -3.63 -4.85 -8.33
CA ILE A 123 -4.01 -6.25 -8.15
C ILE A 123 -5.41 -6.41 -7.56
N HIS A 124 -5.78 -5.61 -6.55
CA HIS A 124 -6.99 -5.85 -5.76
C HIS A 124 -8.23 -5.09 -6.24
N GLN A 125 -8.12 -4.38 -7.36
CA GLN A 125 -9.24 -3.67 -7.96
C GLN A 125 -10.37 -4.57 -8.47
N ASP A 126 -11.58 -4.02 -8.50
CA ASP A 126 -12.71 -4.61 -9.17
C ASP A 126 -12.71 -4.29 -10.68
N PHE A 127 -12.36 -5.28 -11.50
CA PHE A 127 -12.33 -5.14 -12.96
C PHE A 127 -13.73 -5.02 -13.58
N SER A 128 -14.80 -5.37 -12.87
CA SER A 128 -16.18 -5.26 -13.38
C SER A 128 -16.66 -3.80 -13.46
N LEU A 129 -16.08 -2.90 -12.67
CA LEU A 129 -16.46 -1.48 -12.66
C LEU A 129 -15.91 -0.74 -13.88
N THR A 130 -16.76 0.05 -14.53
CA THR A 130 -16.41 0.89 -15.67
C THR A 130 -16.40 2.37 -15.27
N GLY A 131 -15.77 3.23 -16.10
CA GLY A 131 -15.67 4.67 -15.83
C GLY A 131 -14.70 5.05 -14.70
N THR A 132 -13.94 4.09 -14.17
CA THR A 132 -12.97 4.29 -13.11
C THR A 132 -11.70 3.47 -13.38
N VAL A 133 -10.57 3.98 -12.89
CA VAL A 133 -9.24 3.39 -13.04
C VAL A 133 -8.53 3.40 -11.68
N PRO A 134 -7.45 2.62 -11.53
CA PRO A 134 -6.46 2.91 -10.49
C PRO A 134 -5.96 4.34 -10.65
N LEU A 135 -6.12 5.14 -9.62
CA LEU A 135 -5.81 6.57 -9.60
C LEU A 135 -4.80 6.85 -8.50
N ILE A 136 -3.71 7.50 -8.87
CA ILE A 136 -2.69 7.97 -7.94
C ILE A 136 -2.73 9.49 -7.96
N GLU A 137 -3.06 10.09 -6.83
CA GLU A 137 -3.15 11.53 -6.67
C GLU A 137 -2.07 12.02 -5.71
N ILE A 138 -1.23 12.94 -6.17
CA ILE A 138 -0.12 13.49 -5.40
C ILE A 138 -0.47 14.93 -5.05
N PHE A 139 -0.53 15.22 -3.77
CA PHE A 139 -0.77 16.54 -3.20
C PHE A 139 0.49 17.05 -2.49
N SER A 140 0.49 18.32 -2.11
CA SER A 140 1.60 18.91 -1.36
C SER A 140 1.86 18.25 0.01
N ASP A 141 0.88 17.53 0.57
CA ASP A 141 0.97 16.96 1.93
C ASP A 141 0.65 15.46 2.03
N ARG A 142 0.31 14.80 0.92
CA ARG A 142 -0.03 13.37 0.88
C ARG A 142 0.00 12.80 -0.53
N ILE A 143 0.08 11.48 -0.62
CA ILE A 143 -0.26 10.71 -1.81
C ILE A 143 -1.49 9.85 -1.50
N GLU A 144 -2.50 9.89 -2.37
CA GLU A 144 -3.68 9.03 -2.34
C GLU A 144 -3.58 8.01 -3.47
N ILE A 145 -3.71 6.73 -3.14
CA ILE A 145 -3.71 5.63 -4.11
C ILE A 145 -5.07 4.96 -4.02
N THR A 146 -5.88 5.13 -5.06
CA THR A 146 -7.26 4.68 -5.13
C THR A 146 -7.39 3.57 -6.16
N ASN A 147 -8.05 2.47 -5.78
CA ASN A 147 -8.47 1.43 -6.72
C ASN A 147 -10.01 1.33 -6.80
N PRO A 148 -10.55 0.97 -7.97
CA PRO A 148 -11.97 0.61 -8.12
C PRO A 148 -12.37 -0.55 -7.20
N GLY A 149 -13.58 -0.47 -6.67
CA GLY A 149 -14.22 -1.53 -5.90
C GLY A 149 -14.06 -1.37 -4.39
N LEU A 150 -14.97 -2.00 -3.66
CA LEU A 150 -14.88 -2.16 -2.21
C LEU A 150 -13.90 -3.28 -1.85
N PRO A 151 -13.22 -3.17 -0.70
CA PRO A 151 -12.32 -4.23 -0.27
C PRO A 151 -13.12 -5.47 0.15
N LEU A 152 -12.53 -6.65 -0.02
CA LEU A 152 -13.15 -7.93 0.40
C LEU A 152 -13.06 -8.14 1.91
N ILE A 153 -12.13 -7.45 2.55
CA ILE A 153 -11.88 -7.43 3.99
C ILE A 153 -12.14 -6.00 4.47
N THR A 154 -12.58 -5.83 5.72
CA THR A 154 -12.74 -4.49 6.30
C THR A 154 -11.38 -3.80 6.45
N THR A 155 -11.33 -2.49 6.23
CA THR A 155 -10.05 -1.74 6.24
C THR A 155 -9.30 -1.82 7.56
N ILE A 156 -10.02 -1.99 8.67
CA ILE A 156 -9.44 -2.16 10.00
C ILE A 156 -8.70 -3.50 10.18
N ARG A 157 -8.94 -4.48 9.30
CA ARG A 157 -8.31 -5.81 9.33
C ARG A 157 -7.21 -6.00 8.27
N PHE A 158 -6.79 -4.94 7.57
CA PHE A 158 -5.81 -5.05 6.48
C PHE A 158 -4.40 -5.49 6.91
N ILE A 159 -4.06 -5.37 8.19
CA ILE A 159 -2.75 -5.77 8.72
C ILE A 159 -2.71 -7.28 9.02
N ASP A 160 -3.83 -7.87 9.43
CA ASP A 160 -3.86 -9.26 9.91
C ASP A 160 -4.59 -10.23 8.96
N GLU A 161 -5.45 -9.72 8.09
CA GLU A 161 -6.19 -10.52 7.10
C GLU A 161 -5.76 -10.17 5.67
N TYR A 162 -5.78 -11.17 4.78
CA TYR A 162 -5.48 -10.96 3.36
C TYR A 162 -6.40 -11.77 2.45
N GLN A 163 -6.95 -11.10 1.43
CA GLN A 163 -7.76 -11.73 0.40
C GLN A 163 -7.56 -11.02 -0.94
N SER A 164 -7.21 -11.79 -1.96
CA SER A 164 -7.00 -11.27 -3.31
C SER A 164 -8.22 -11.52 -4.18
N ARG A 165 -8.79 -10.44 -4.73
CA ARG A 165 -9.88 -10.53 -5.72
C ARG A 165 -9.40 -11.17 -7.03
N ASN A 166 -8.16 -10.87 -7.43
CA ASN A 166 -7.58 -11.32 -8.70
C ASN A 166 -6.39 -12.24 -8.45
N GLU A 167 -6.63 -13.46 -7.97
CA GLU A 167 -5.58 -14.37 -7.51
C GLU A 167 -4.55 -14.74 -8.58
N THR A 168 -4.98 -15.01 -9.82
CA THR A 168 -4.07 -15.34 -10.93
C THR A 168 -3.20 -14.14 -11.30
N LEU A 169 -3.78 -12.94 -11.33
CA LEU A 169 -3.04 -11.69 -11.56
C LEU A 169 -1.99 -11.47 -10.46
N ALA A 170 -2.37 -11.63 -9.20
CA ALA A 170 -1.47 -11.49 -8.05
C ALA A 170 -0.30 -12.49 -8.12
N ALA A 171 -0.59 -13.76 -8.43
CA ALA A 171 0.42 -14.81 -8.54
C ALA A 171 1.44 -14.51 -9.65
N LEU A 172 0.99 -14.02 -10.80
CA LEU A 172 1.87 -13.65 -11.92
C LEU A 172 2.70 -12.41 -11.59
N MET A 173 2.10 -11.35 -11.02
CA MET A 173 2.82 -10.15 -10.58
C MET A 173 3.93 -10.48 -9.56
N ARG A 174 3.66 -11.39 -8.61
CA ARG A 174 4.65 -11.88 -7.65
C ARG A 174 5.80 -12.62 -8.33
N ARG A 175 5.48 -13.56 -9.23
CA ARG A 175 6.51 -14.32 -9.97
C ARG A 175 7.42 -13.44 -10.81
N MET A 176 6.92 -12.28 -11.24
CA MET A 176 7.69 -11.26 -11.97
C MET A 176 8.40 -10.25 -11.06
N GLY A 177 8.42 -10.45 -9.73
CA GLY A 177 9.06 -9.56 -8.77
C GLY A 177 8.36 -8.20 -8.60
N ARG A 178 7.10 -8.06 -9.05
CA ARG A 178 6.35 -6.80 -9.03
C ARG A 178 5.61 -6.56 -7.71
N CYS A 179 5.36 -7.62 -6.94
CA CYS A 179 4.79 -7.53 -5.59
C CYS A 179 5.32 -8.66 -4.71
N GLU A 180 5.22 -8.48 -3.39
CA GLU A 180 5.74 -9.42 -2.40
C GLU A 180 4.80 -10.61 -2.13
N GLU A 181 5.20 -11.49 -1.21
CA GLU A 181 4.39 -12.61 -0.73
C GLU A 181 3.06 -12.15 -0.11
N LYS A 182 2.02 -12.99 -0.24
CA LYS A 182 0.67 -12.68 0.25
C LYS A 182 0.74 -12.30 1.74
N GLY A 183 0.10 -11.18 2.11
CA GLY A 183 -0.03 -10.73 3.51
C GLY A 183 0.99 -9.69 3.96
N SER A 184 2.24 -9.72 3.46
CA SER A 184 3.30 -8.85 4.02
C SER A 184 3.32 -7.40 3.52
N GLY A 185 2.58 -7.08 2.44
CA GLY A 185 2.66 -5.77 1.77
C GLY A 185 2.20 -4.62 2.66
N ILE A 186 1.07 -4.77 3.35
CA ILE A 186 0.55 -3.74 4.26
C ILE A 186 1.42 -3.61 5.51
N ASP A 187 1.89 -4.72 6.08
CA ASP A 187 2.81 -4.71 7.23
C ASP A 187 4.08 -3.89 6.94
N LYS A 188 4.65 -4.05 5.74
CA LYS A 188 5.79 -3.26 5.27
C LYS A 188 5.45 -1.78 5.19
N VAL A 189 4.29 -1.42 4.64
CA VAL A 189 3.86 -0.01 4.54
C VAL A 189 3.72 0.60 5.94
N VAL A 190 3.11 -0.10 6.89
CA VAL A 190 2.95 0.36 8.27
C VAL A 190 4.31 0.48 8.96
N SER A 191 5.14 -0.57 8.89
CA SER A 191 6.50 -0.61 9.46
C SER A 191 7.39 0.51 8.92
N LEU A 192 7.39 0.73 7.61
CA LEU A 192 8.14 1.82 6.98
C LEU A 192 7.62 3.19 7.41
N SER A 193 6.31 3.34 7.62
CA SER A 193 5.73 4.56 8.18
C SER A 193 6.22 4.80 9.62
N GLU A 194 6.44 3.73 10.40
CA GLU A 194 7.08 3.84 11.72
C GLU A 194 8.53 4.30 11.63
N ILE A 195 9.33 3.67 10.77
CA ILE A 195 10.75 3.97 10.60
C ILE A 195 10.96 5.41 10.12
N PHE A 196 10.17 5.84 9.13
CA PHE A 196 10.25 7.18 8.55
C PHE A 196 9.51 8.24 9.38
N GLN A 197 8.91 7.85 10.52
CA GLN A 197 8.16 8.75 11.40
C GLN A 197 7.03 9.50 10.67
N LEU A 198 6.41 8.81 9.70
CA LEU A 198 5.21 9.31 9.03
C LEU A 198 3.98 9.02 9.89
N PRO A 199 2.89 9.79 9.74
CA PRO A 199 1.58 9.33 10.19
C PRO A 199 1.26 7.95 9.59
N ALA A 200 0.59 7.10 10.35
CA ALA A 200 0.17 5.79 9.83
C ALA A 200 -0.77 5.95 8.61
N PRO A 201 -0.66 5.05 7.59
CA PRO A 201 -1.48 5.10 6.39
C PRO A 201 -2.97 5.10 6.74
N ASP A 202 -3.78 5.86 6.02
CA ASP A 202 -5.23 5.83 6.18
C ASP A 202 -5.89 4.94 5.13
N PHE A 203 -6.69 3.97 5.59
CA PHE A 203 -7.38 3.02 4.74
C PHE A 203 -8.86 3.38 4.67
N ILE A 204 -9.27 3.99 3.57
CA ILE A 204 -10.57 4.63 3.41
C ILE A 204 -11.41 3.84 2.41
N THR A 205 -12.55 3.34 2.86
CA THR A 205 -13.60 2.82 1.97
C THR A 205 -14.55 3.95 1.59
N LYS A 206 -14.59 4.31 0.30
CA LYS A 206 -15.58 5.22 -0.29
C LYS A 206 -16.74 4.39 -0.87
N GLU A 207 -17.71 5.02 -1.53
CA GLU A 207 -18.90 4.31 -2.06
C GLU A 207 -18.58 3.17 -3.03
N LYS A 208 -17.59 3.34 -3.91
CA LYS A 208 -17.21 2.36 -4.94
C LYS A 208 -15.70 2.20 -5.09
N HIS A 209 -14.94 2.65 -4.11
CA HIS A 209 -13.48 2.74 -4.20
C HIS A 209 -12.84 2.50 -2.85
N THR A 210 -11.66 1.90 -2.88
CA THR A 210 -10.75 1.85 -1.73
C THR A 210 -9.63 2.83 -1.98
N THR A 211 -9.30 3.66 -0.99
CA THR A 211 -8.20 4.63 -1.06
C THR A 211 -7.25 4.38 0.09
N VAL A 212 -5.95 4.33 -0.21
CA VAL A 212 -4.90 4.40 0.79
C VAL A 212 -4.25 5.76 0.74
N VAL A 213 -4.13 6.43 1.89
CA VAL A 213 -3.48 7.73 2.00
C VAL A 213 -2.16 7.57 2.76
N LEU A 214 -1.05 7.96 2.14
CA LEU A 214 0.22 8.19 2.84
C LEU A 214 0.42 9.69 3.03
N TYR A 215 0.53 10.12 4.28
CA TYR A 215 0.75 11.53 4.62
C TYR A 215 2.24 11.87 4.63
N ALA A 216 2.54 13.12 4.31
CA ALA A 216 3.86 13.70 4.55
C ALA A 216 4.20 13.65 6.07
N PRO A 217 5.48 13.75 6.44
CA PRO A 217 5.91 13.80 7.83
C PRO A 217 5.13 14.86 8.62
N LYS A 218 4.65 14.46 9.78
CA LYS A 218 4.06 15.35 10.79
C LYS A 218 4.67 15.01 12.14
N SER A 219 5.04 16.01 12.90
CA SER A 219 5.42 15.80 14.30
C SER A 219 4.20 15.36 15.12
N LEU A 220 4.44 14.72 16.27
CA LEU A 220 3.37 14.27 17.16
C LEU A 220 2.42 15.41 17.59
N ASN A 221 2.94 16.63 17.69
CA ASN A 221 2.17 17.82 18.08
C ASN A 221 1.27 18.34 16.94
N GLU A 222 1.62 18.06 15.69
CA GLU A 222 0.84 18.42 14.49
C GLU A 222 -0.21 17.36 14.13
N MET A 223 -0.06 16.14 14.64
CA MET A 223 -1.06 15.10 14.49
C MET A 223 -2.33 15.48 15.26
N ASP A 224 -3.50 15.24 14.68
CA ASP A 224 -4.76 15.33 15.41
C ASP A 224 -5.02 14.05 16.23
N LYS A 225 -6.20 13.96 16.87
CA LYS A 225 -6.59 12.77 17.64
C LYS A 225 -6.66 11.53 16.75
N ASN A 226 -7.23 11.65 15.55
CA ASN A 226 -7.44 10.52 14.64
C ASN A 226 -6.11 9.99 14.10
N ASP A 227 -5.18 10.87 13.75
CA ASP A 227 -3.81 10.52 13.34
C ASP A 227 -3.10 9.71 14.44
N ARG A 228 -3.20 10.15 15.70
CA ARG A 228 -2.58 9.46 16.85
C ARG A 228 -3.23 8.12 17.15
N VAL A 229 -4.56 8.06 17.17
CA VAL A 229 -5.33 6.83 17.42
C VAL A 229 -5.06 5.79 16.32
N ARG A 230 -5.13 6.20 15.04
CA ARG A 230 -4.82 5.32 13.89
C ARG A 230 -3.39 4.78 13.99
N SER A 231 -2.42 5.64 14.29
CA SER A 231 -1.03 5.24 14.45
C SER A 231 -0.81 4.29 15.63
N CYS A 232 -1.50 4.51 16.75
CA CYS A 232 -1.46 3.59 17.90
C CYS A 232 -2.09 2.23 17.58
N TYR A 233 -3.25 2.23 16.91
CA TYR A 233 -3.92 1.00 16.51
C TYR A 233 -3.06 0.17 15.57
N GLN A 234 -2.54 0.77 14.50
CA GLN A 234 -1.72 0.04 13.53
C GLN A 234 -0.39 -0.44 14.13
N HIS A 235 0.23 0.33 15.05
CA HIS A 235 1.38 -0.14 15.81
C HIS A 235 1.03 -1.37 16.66
N CYS A 236 -0.15 -1.38 17.29
CA CYS A 236 -0.65 -2.50 18.07
C CYS A 236 -0.86 -3.76 17.20
N CYS A 237 -1.48 -3.61 16.03
CA CYS A 237 -1.62 -4.69 15.06
C CYS A 237 -0.26 -5.21 14.59
N LEU A 238 0.67 -4.33 14.23
CA LEU A 238 2.01 -4.71 13.77
C LEU A 238 2.75 -5.51 14.85
N LYS A 239 2.65 -5.11 16.12
CA LYS A 239 3.21 -5.87 17.24
C LYS A 239 2.57 -7.25 17.35
N TYR A 240 1.24 -7.32 17.31
CA TYR A 240 0.51 -8.58 17.43
C TYR A 240 0.86 -9.58 16.33
N VAL A 241 0.86 -9.17 15.06
CA VAL A 241 1.23 -10.06 13.94
C VAL A 241 2.72 -10.45 13.95
N SER A 242 3.55 -9.68 14.66
CA SER A 242 4.95 -10.02 14.94
C SER A 242 5.13 -10.92 16.17
N ASN A 243 4.04 -11.45 16.74
CA ASN A 243 4.02 -12.22 17.99
C ASN A 243 4.59 -11.45 19.20
N GLU A 244 4.43 -10.13 19.19
CA GLU A 244 4.77 -9.22 20.27
C GLU A 244 3.50 -8.52 20.80
N LYS A 245 3.62 -7.83 21.93
CA LYS A 245 2.54 -7.03 22.51
C LYS A 245 2.90 -5.56 22.47
N MET A 246 1.92 -4.69 22.24
CA MET A 246 2.17 -3.25 22.36
C MET A 246 2.32 -2.89 23.84
N THR A 247 3.30 -2.05 24.16
CA THR A 247 3.49 -1.49 25.49
C THR A 247 3.60 0.03 25.40
N ASN A 248 3.55 0.72 26.54
CA ASN A 248 3.86 2.15 26.57
C ASN A 248 5.25 2.45 25.96
N GLN A 249 6.27 1.63 26.28
CA GLN A 249 7.61 1.79 25.73
C GLN A 249 7.63 1.62 24.21
N SER A 250 6.95 0.60 23.67
CA SER A 250 6.95 0.37 22.22
C SER A 250 6.28 1.53 21.48
N LEU A 251 5.17 2.05 22.00
CA LEU A 251 4.49 3.20 21.42
C LEU A 251 5.31 4.50 21.55
N ARG A 252 6.05 4.67 22.65
CA ARG A 252 7.00 5.78 22.77
C ARG A 252 8.09 5.70 21.72
N ASN A 253 8.65 4.52 21.47
CA ASN A 253 9.66 4.32 20.42
C ASN A 253 9.07 4.69 19.04
N ARG A 254 7.82 4.28 18.76
CA ARG A 254 7.11 4.62 17.52
C ARG A 254 7.01 6.12 17.27
N PHE A 255 6.70 6.91 18.31
CA PHE A 255 6.51 8.36 18.20
C PHE A 255 7.74 9.19 18.63
N LYS A 256 8.87 8.54 18.93
CA LYS A 256 10.06 9.18 19.53
C LYS A 256 9.74 10.04 20.77
N ILE A 257 8.86 9.54 21.63
CA ILE A 257 8.50 10.19 22.90
C ILE A 257 9.55 9.85 23.96
N ASP A 258 10.16 10.89 24.55
CA ASP A 258 11.10 10.79 25.67
C ASP A 258 10.50 10.02 26.87
N GLU A 259 11.31 9.25 27.60
CA GLU A 259 10.91 8.51 28.78
C GLU A 259 10.19 9.37 29.84
N LYS A 260 10.63 10.61 30.04
CA LYS A 260 9.99 11.54 30.99
C LYS A 260 8.55 11.91 30.59
N ASN A 261 8.20 11.71 29.32
CA ASN A 261 6.91 12.04 28.72
C ASN A 261 6.02 10.79 28.52
N ALA A 262 6.27 9.70 29.26
CA ALA A 262 5.49 8.46 29.19
C ALA A 262 3.97 8.63 29.36
N ALA A 263 3.54 9.67 30.09
CA ALA A 263 2.12 10.03 30.22
C ALA A 263 1.44 10.33 28.87
N THR A 264 2.18 10.87 27.89
CA THR A 264 1.66 11.16 26.55
C THR A 264 1.28 9.88 25.81
N ALA A 265 2.15 8.86 25.82
CA ALA A 265 1.85 7.56 25.24
C ALA A 265 0.68 6.88 25.96
N SER A 266 0.62 6.95 27.29
CA SER A 266 -0.52 6.42 28.07
C SER A 266 -1.85 7.07 27.70
N ARG A 267 -1.85 8.39 27.44
CA ARG A 267 -3.06 9.10 26.99
C ARG A 267 -3.52 8.62 25.61
N ILE A 268 -2.58 8.47 24.65
CA ILE A 268 -2.89 7.98 23.29
C ILE A 268 -3.45 6.55 23.34
N ILE A 269 -2.87 5.68 24.16
CA ILE A 269 -3.37 4.31 24.34
C ILE A 269 -4.79 4.35 24.91
N LYS A 270 -5.04 5.16 25.95
CA LYS A 270 -6.36 5.30 26.55
C LYS A 270 -7.39 5.85 25.56
N GLU A 271 -7.02 6.83 24.73
CA GLU A 271 -7.87 7.35 23.65
C GLU A 271 -8.21 6.24 22.65
N THR A 272 -7.23 5.43 22.25
CA THR A 272 -7.39 4.32 21.30
C THR A 272 -8.26 3.20 21.86
N MET A 273 -8.13 2.90 23.16
CA MET A 273 -9.04 1.99 23.88
C MET A 273 -10.46 2.55 23.96
N GLY A 274 -10.59 3.87 24.17
CA GLY A 274 -11.89 4.56 24.18
C GLY A 274 -12.64 4.47 22.85
N GLU A 275 -11.91 4.39 21.73
CA GLU A 275 -12.47 4.11 20.39
C GLU A 275 -12.70 2.61 20.13
N GLY A 276 -12.42 1.73 21.10
CA GLY A 276 -12.64 0.28 20.99
C GLY A 276 -11.69 -0.44 20.04
N LEU A 277 -10.56 0.18 19.67
CA LEU A 277 -9.60 -0.37 18.71
C LEU A 277 -8.52 -1.25 19.35
N VAL A 278 -8.24 -1.03 20.63
CA VAL A 278 -7.22 -1.75 21.41
C VAL A 278 -7.82 -2.13 22.76
N LYS A 279 -7.37 -3.26 23.33
CA LYS A 279 -7.76 -3.72 24.66
C LYS A 279 -6.54 -4.14 25.48
N ASP A 280 -6.72 -4.19 26.80
CA ASP A 280 -5.73 -4.79 27.70
C ASP A 280 -5.58 -6.28 27.37
N GLU A 281 -4.34 -6.77 27.37
CA GLU A 281 -4.07 -8.19 27.16
C GLU A 281 -4.47 -9.05 28.35
N ASP A 282 -4.20 -8.56 29.57
CA ASP A 282 -4.69 -9.15 30.82
C ASP A 282 -5.56 -8.12 31.57
N PRO A 283 -6.89 -8.15 31.37
CA PRO A 283 -7.82 -7.27 32.06
C PRO A 283 -7.84 -7.44 33.58
N ASN A 284 -7.36 -8.58 34.10
CA ASN A 284 -7.36 -8.89 35.53
C ASN A 284 -6.07 -8.42 36.23
N SER A 285 -5.07 -7.97 35.47
CA SER A 285 -3.81 -7.49 36.03
C SER A 285 -4.03 -6.23 36.87
N LYS A 286 -3.71 -6.31 38.16
CA LYS A 286 -3.77 -5.17 39.08
C LYS A 286 -2.62 -4.18 38.89
N SER A 287 -1.56 -4.56 38.17
CA SER A 287 -0.36 -3.75 37.99
C SER A 287 -0.29 -3.10 36.61
N LYS A 288 -0.41 -1.77 36.56
CA LYS A 288 -0.23 -1.00 35.33
C LYS A 288 1.22 -0.87 34.87
N LYS A 289 2.20 -1.28 35.69
CA LYS A 289 3.63 -1.14 35.39
C LYS A 289 4.07 -2.03 34.22
N TYR A 290 3.41 -3.17 34.03
CA TYR A 290 3.67 -4.13 32.95
C TYR A 290 2.46 -4.26 32.01
N ALA A 291 1.65 -3.20 31.91
CA ALA A 291 0.48 -3.21 31.03
C ALA A 291 0.92 -3.42 29.58
N SER A 292 0.23 -4.34 28.91
CA SER A 292 0.42 -4.62 27.50
C SER A 292 -0.93 -4.72 26.81
N TYR A 293 -0.93 -4.42 25.52
CA TYR A 293 -2.13 -4.13 24.76
C TYR A 293 -2.12 -4.91 23.45
N ILE A 294 -3.31 -5.38 23.07
CA ILE A 294 -3.56 -6.15 21.85
C ILE A 294 -4.72 -5.50 21.05
N PRO A 295 -4.80 -5.76 19.73
CA PRO A 295 -5.93 -5.30 18.93
C PRO A 295 -7.27 -5.82 19.48
N PHE A 296 -8.35 -5.08 19.25
CA PHE A 296 -9.67 -5.46 19.79
C PHE A 296 -10.14 -6.87 19.37
N TRP A 297 -9.75 -7.30 18.17
CA TRP A 297 -10.13 -8.57 17.54
C TRP A 297 -9.26 -9.77 17.96
N ALA A 298 -8.17 -9.54 18.69
CA ALA A 298 -7.23 -10.56 19.12
C ALA A 298 -7.73 -11.43 20.28
#